data_AF-A0A7K2KKW0-F1
#
_entry.id   AF-A0A7K2KKW0-F1
#
_cell.length_a   1.000
_cell.length_b   1.000
_cell.length_c   1.000
_cell.angle_alpha   90.00
_cell.angle_beta   90.00
_cell.angle_gamma   90.00
#
_symmetry.space_group_name_H-M   'P 1'
#
loop_
_entity.id
_entity.type
_entity.pdbx_description
1 polymer ?
#
loop_
_entity_poly.entity_id
_entity_poly.type
_entity_poly.pdbx_seq_one_letter_code
_entity_poly.pdbx_strand_id
1 'polypeptide(L)' 'MSTNPFEDPQGRFLVLVNEENQHSLWPSFAGVPAGWR' A
#
# COMPACT_ATOMS: atom_id res chain seq x y z
N MET A 1 9.72 13.74 12.11
CA MET A 1 10.05 12.80 11.02
C MET A 1 9.23 11.56 11.24
N SER A 2 8.08 11.42 10.57
CA SER A 2 7.52 10.08 10.46
C SER A 2 8.22 9.40 9.29
N THR A 3 9.01 8.38 9.58
CA THR A 3 9.64 7.49 8.57
C THR A 3 8.61 6.49 8.04
N ASN A 4 7.41 6.45 8.65
CA ASN A 4 6.35 5.54 8.28
C ASN A 4 5.64 6.05 7.02
N PRO A 5 5.73 5.35 5.89
CA PRO A 5 5.12 5.79 4.64
C PRO A 5 3.59 5.77 4.67
N PHE A 6 2.98 5.14 5.68
CA PHE A 6 1.54 5.13 5.90
C PHE A 6 1.00 6.35 6.64
N GLU A 7 1.88 7.18 7.20
CA GLU A 7 1.49 8.35 7.99
C GLU A 7 1.62 9.66 7.22
N ASP A 8 2.01 9.60 5.93
CA ASP A 8 2.10 10.77 5.07
C ASP A 8 0.69 11.22 4.63
N PRO A 9 0.20 12.38 5.09
CA PRO A 9 -1.13 12.89 4.71
C PRO A 9 -1.21 13.35 3.26
N GLN A 10 -0.07 13.52 2.59
CA GLN A 10 0.05 13.83 1.17
C GLN A 10 0.46 12.58 0.35
N GLY A 11 0.59 11.43 1.01
CA GLY A 11 0.95 10.17 0.41
C GLY A 11 -0.11 9.70 -0.59
N ARG A 12 0.35 9.15 -1.71
CA ARG A 12 -0.51 8.44 -2.66
C ARG A 12 -0.48 6.96 -2.35
N PHE A 13 -1.67 6.37 -2.19
CA PHE A 13 -1.83 4.97 -1.83
C PHE A 13 -2.62 4.21 -2.88
N LEU A 14 -2.25 2.94 -3.05
CA LEU A 14 -2.99 1.95 -3.81
C LEU A 14 -3.85 1.14 -2.83
N VAL A 15 -5.00 0.69 -3.31
CA VAL A 15 -5.77 -0.35 -2.62
C VAL A 15 -5.47 -1.64 -3.35
N LEU A 16 -4.75 -2.54 -2.68
CA LEU A 16 -4.39 -3.83 -3.23
C LEU A 16 -5.37 -4.88 -2.73
N VAL A 17 -5.67 -5.85 -3.60
CA VAL A 17 -6.43 -7.05 -3.26
C VAL A 17 -5.60 -8.29 -3.53
N ASN A 18 -5.64 -9.26 -2.62
CA ASN A 18 -5.00 -10.56 -2.83
C ASN A 18 -6.01 -11.63 -3.27
N GLU A 19 -5.51 -12.84 -3.55
CA GLU A 19 -6.33 -13.99 -3.94
C GLU A 19 -7.32 -14.45 -2.85
N GLU A 20 -7.03 -14.14 -1.58
CA GLU A 20 -7.93 -14.37 -0.44
C GLU A 20 -8.98 -13.25 -0.27
N ASN A 21 -9.06 -12.32 -1.22
CA ASN A 21 -9.96 -11.16 -1.23
C ASN A 21 -9.75 -10.20 -0.03
N GLN A 22 -8.55 -10.22 0.56
CA GLN A 22 -8.16 -9.26 1.58
C GLN A 22 -7.73 -7.96 0.92
N HIS A 23 -7.97 -6.85 1.61
CA HIS A 23 -7.66 -5.52 1.11
C HIS A 23 -6.55 -4.89 1.95
N SER A 24 -5.58 -4.26 1.30
CA SER A 24 -4.48 -3.57 1.96
C SER A 24 -4.24 -2.20 1.34
N LEU A 25 -4.00 -1.20 2.18
CA LEU A 25 -3.53 0.10 1.75
C LEU A 25 -2.02 0.02 1.55
N TRP A 26 -1.51 0.38 0.37
CA TRP A 26 -0.09 0.26 0.04
C TRP A 26 0.48 1.55 -0.55
N PRO A 27 1.69 2.00 -0.20
CA PRO A 27 2.25 3.24 -0.72
C PRO A 27 2.57 3.09 -2.21
N SER A 28 2.09 4.02 -3.04
CA SER A 28 2.22 3.95 -4.51
C SER A 28 3.66 4.00 -5.04
N PHE A 29 4.62 4.47 -4.23
CA PHE A 29 6.04 4.50 -4.59
C PHE A 29 6.76 3.18 -4.27
N ALA A 30 6.17 2.32 -3.45
CA ALA A 30 6.72 1.03 -3.10
C ALA A 30 6.28 -0.02 -4.12
N GLY A 31 7.17 -0.97 -4.43
CA GLY A 31 6.80 -2.10 -5.29
C GLY A 31 5.63 -2.88 -4.69
N VAL A 32 4.68 -3.29 -5.54
CA VAL A 32 3.56 -4.14 -5.14
C VAL A 32 4.09 -5.53 -4.80
N PRO A 33 3.79 -6.10 -3.62
CA PRO A 33 4.22 -7.44 -3.27
C PRO A 33 3.61 -8.49 -4.20
N ALA A 34 4.32 -9.61 -4.42
CA ALA A 34 3.78 -10.72 -5.20
C ALA A 34 2.47 -11.25 -4.57
N GLY A 35 1.49 -11.60 -5.41
CA GLY A 35 0.18 -12.09 -4.97
C GLY A 35 -0.83 -11.01 -4.60
N TRP A 36 -0.46 -9.73 -4.74
CA TRP A 36 -1.34 -8.58 -4.59
C TRP A 36 -1.51 -7.87 -5.95
N ARG A 37 -2.71 -7.32 -6.22
CA ARG A 37 -3.03 -6.56 -7.44
C ARG A 37 -3.80 -5.28 -7.13
#